data_AF-A0A9E7AKW6-F1
#
_entry.id   AF-A0A9E7AKW6-F1
#
_cell.length_a   1.000
_cell.length_b   1.000
_cell.length_c   1.000
_cell.angle_alpha   90.00
_cell.angle_beta   90.00
_cell.angle_gamma   90.00
#
_symmetry.space_group_name_H-M   'P 1'
#
loop_
_entity.id
_entity.type
_entity.pdbx_description
1 polymer ?
#
loop_
_entity_poly.entity_id
_entity_poly.type
_entity_poly.pdbx_seq_one_letter_code
_entity_poly.pdbx_strand_id
1 'polypeptide(L)'
;MSETEEAPAHPWAGQERQKLQALMDMELVKLGIHIRKMNSPGSPVYRYGENIIPAGLILTSSFLATALIHFYVGAAVLAAGCWWWLAKVQPRIKEDVFMRTAAHVLLSDLNFDMMWARGILSLYAKLPDGTERVATRRDDWRAYVRSFHNTEGVVLPATEAT
;
A
#
# COMPACT_ATOMS: atom_id res chain seq x y z
N MET A 1 -6.21 18.47 -44.22
CA MET A 1 -6.92 17.60 -43.28
C MET A 1 -5.98 16.45 -42.97
N SER A 2 -5.18 16.60 -41.92
CA SER A 2 -4.34 15.51 -41.41
C SER A 2 -5.27 14.51 -40.75
N GLU A 3 -5.44 13.35 -41.39
CA GLU A 3 -6.00 12.17 -40.76
C GLU A 3 -5.20 11.92 -39.49
N THR A 4 -5.86 12.06 -38.35
CA THR A 4 -5.31 11.64 -37.07
C THR A 4 -5.36 10.12 -37.14
N GLU A 5 -4.23 9.52 -37.54
CA GLU A 5 -3.99 8.08 -37.52
C GLU A 5 -4.22 7.64 -36.07
N GLU A 6 -5.43 7.14 -35.78
CA GLU A 6 -5.79 6.59 -34.47
C GLU A 6 -4.84 5.42 -34.23
N ALA A 7 -3.80 5.67 -33.43
CA ALA A 7 -2.86 4.64 -33.02
C ALA A 7 -3.66 3.44 -32.52
N PRO A 8 -3.34 2.21 -32.98
CA PRO A 8 -4.12 1.04 -32.67
C PRO A 8 -4.25 0.93 -31.15
N ALA A 9 -5.50 0.83 -30.68
CA ALA A 9 -5.78 0.68 -29.27
C ALA A 9 -4.96 -0.48 -28.71
N HIS A 10 -4.29 -0.25 -27.57
CA HIS A 10 -3.48 -1.28 -26.93
C HIS A 10 -4.32 -2.55 -26.74
N PRO A 11 -3.76 -3.77 -26.92
CA PRO A 11 -4.53 -5.03 -26.94
C PRO A 11 -5.35 -5.33 -25.67
N TRP A 12 -5.14 -4.56 -24.61
CA TRP A 12 -5.85 -4.67 -23.33
C TRP A 12 -6.22 -3.29 -22.77
N ALA A 13 -6.45 -2.31 -23.65
CA ALA A 13 -7.06 -1.04 -23.28
C ALA A 13 -8.42 -1.29 -22.61
N GLY A 14 -8.62 -0.75 -21.40
CA GLY A 14 -9.79 -1.01 -20.56
C GLY A 14 -9.68 -2.24 -19.64
N GLN A 15 -8.56 -2.97 -19.69
CA GLN A 15 -8.26 -4.08 -18.76
C GLN A 15 -6.95 -3.85 -17.99
N GLU A 16 -6.45 -2.61 -17.96
CA GLU A 16 -5.14 -2.31 -17.39
C GLU A 16 -5.00 -2.67 -15.92
N ARG A 17 -6.08 -2.53 -15.13
CA ARG A 17 -6.10 -2.94 -13.72
C ARG A 17 -5.98 -4.46 -13.57
N GLN A 18 -6.67 -5.23 -14.40
CA GLN A 18 -6.62 -6.70 -14.33
C GLN A 18 -5.20 -7.19 -14.65
N LYS A 19 -4.53 -6.54 -15.60
CA LYS A 19 -3.13 -6.81 -15.90
C LYS A 19 -2.18 -6.35 -14.79
N LEU A 20 -2.42 -5.19 -14.19
CA LEU A 20 -1.69 -4.77 -13.01
C LEU A 20 -1.80 -5.79 -11.88
N GLN A 21 -3.01 -6.32 -11.64
CA GLN A 21 -3.25 -7.36 -10.64
C GLN A 21 -2.46 -8.63 -10.99
N ALA A 22 -2.49 -9.09 -12.24
CA ALA A 22 -1.69 -10.24 -12.68
C ALA A 22 -0.17 -10.02 -12.52
N LEU A 23 0.33 -8.81 -12.82
CA LEU A 23 1.74 -8.46 -12.62
C LEU A 23 2.12 -8.41 -11.13
N MET A 24 1.19 -8.03 -10.25
CA MET A 24 1.38 -8.09 -8.81
C MET A 24 1.37 -9.53 -8.28
N ASP A 25 0.48 -10.37 -8.79
CA ASP A 25 0.41 -11.80 -8.43
C ASP A 25 1.67 -12.57 -8.86
N MET A 26 2.34 -12.12 -9.93
CA MET A 26 3.65 -12.61 -10.38
C MET A 26 4.84 -11.99 -9.61
N GLU A 27 4.59 -11.17 -8.58
CA GLU A 27 5.59 -10.41 -7.81
C GLU A 27 6.48 -9.45 -8.63
N LEU A 28 6.15 -9.20 -9.90
CA LEU A 28 6.90 -8.32 -10.80
C LEU A 28 6.67 -6.83 -10.45
N VAL A 29 5.47 -6.50 -9.98
CA VAL A 29 5.08 -5.15 -9.58
C VAL A 29 4.63 -5.16 -8.11
N LYS A 30 5.14 -4.22 -7.34
CA LYS A 30 4.75 -3.95 -5.95
C LYS A 30 3.98 -2.63 -5.87
N LEU A 31 2.84 -2.69 -5.18
CA LEU A 31 2.03 -1.51 -4.88
C LEU A 31 2.55 -0.85 -3.60
N GLY A 32 3.11 0.35 -3.73
CA GLY A 32 3.41 1.23 -2.61
C GLY A 32 2.20 2.08 -2.24
N ILE A 33 1.89 2.15 -0.94
CA ILE A 33 0.78 2.94 -0.41
C ILE A 33 1.32 3.91 0.63
N HIS A 34 0.92 5.18 0.52
CA HIS A 34 1.33 6.22 1.45
C HIS A 34 0.52 6.14 2.76
N ILE A 35 0.89 5.20 3.64
CA ILE A 35 0.17 4.82 4.87
C ILE A 35 -0.20 6.03 5.76
N ARG A 36 0.69 7.03 5.88
CA ARG A 36 0.43 8.22 6.71
C ARG A 36 -0.78 9.05 6.24
N LYS A 37 -1.04 9.09 4.93
CA LYS A 37 -2.22 9.77 4.36
C LYS A 37 -3.47 8.91 4.44
N MET A 38 -3.31 7.59 4.54
CA MET A 38 -4.42 6.65 4.69
C MET A 38 -4.86 6.46 6.14
N ASN A 39 -3.96 6.70 7.10
CA ASN A 39 -4.26 6.71 8.54
C ASN A 39 -4.62 8.11 9.07
N SER A 40 -5.25 8.96 8.25
CA SER A 40 -5.74 10.28 8.65
C SER A 40 -7.26 10.42 8.46
N PRO A 41 -7.94 11.29 9.23
CA PRO A 41 -9.38 11.53 9.10
C PRO A 41 -9.78 11.88 7.65
N GLY A 42 -10.89 11.32 7.16
CA GLY A 42 -11.36 11.51 5.79
C GLY A 42 -10.86 10.47 4.77
N SER A 43 -9.98 9.55 5.20
CA SER A 43 -9.67 8.34 4.43
C SER A 43 -10.78 7.29 4.59
N PRO A 44 -11.22 6.62 3.52
CA PRO A 44 -12.27 5.57 3.60
C PRO A 44 -11.84 4.35 4.43
N VAL A 45 -10.55 4.24 4.75
CA VAL A 45 -9.96 3.11 5.48
C VAL A 45 -9.71 3.46 6.96
N TYR A 46 -9.85 4.72 7.35
CA TYR A 46 -9.52 5.20 8.68
C TYR A 46 -10.48 4.65 9.74
N ARG A 47 -9.93 4.06 10.81
CA ARG A 47 -10.68 3.61 11.99
C ARG A 47 -10.16 4.30 13.24
N TYR A 48 -10.98 5.18 13.81
CA TYR A 48 -10.65 5.98 14.99
C TYR A 48 -10.28 5.10 16.21
N GLY A 49 -11.00 3.99 16.39
CA GLY A 49 -10.79 3.07 17.52
C GLY A 49 -9.41 2.39 17.55
N GLU A 50 -8.80 2.11 16.39
CA GLU A 50 -7.51 1.41 16.32
C GLU A 50 -6.36 2.23 16.91
N ASN A 51 -6.46 3.55 16.88
CA ASN A 51 -5.45 4.43 17.48
C ASN A 51 -5.75 4.77 18.95
N ILE A 52 -7.02 4.77 19.36
CA ILE A 52 -7.44 5.27 20.68
C ILE A 52 -7.51 4.16 21.71
N ILE A 53 -8.00 2.98 21.34
CA ILE A 53 -8.14 1.86 22.29
C ILE A 53 -6.78 1.51 22.93
N PRO A 54 -5.67 1.37 22.18
CA PRO A 54 -4.38 1.08 22.79
C PRO A 54 -3.90 2.18 23.74
N ALA A 55 -4.03 3.45 23.32
CA ALA A 55 -3.63 4.60 24.13
C ALA A 55 -4.44 4.68 25.43
N GLY A 56 -5.77 4.52 25.32
CA GLY A 56 -6.69 4.50 26.45
C GLY A 56 -6.34 3.38 27.43
N LEU A 57 -6.16 2.15 26.94
CA LEU A 57 -5.80 1.00 27.78
C LEU A 57 -4.48 1.20 28.53
N ILE A 58 -3.44 1.70 27.87
CA ILE A 58 -2.14 1.95 28.49
C ILE A 58 -2.27 3.01 29.60
N LEU A 59 -2.96 4.10 29.30
CA LEU A 59 -3.16 5.19 30.26
C LEU A 59 -3.99 4.74 31.46
N THR A 60 -5.14 4.11 31.24
CA THR A 60 -6.00 3.64 32.33
C THR A 60 -5.28 2.61 33.19
N SER A 61 -4.52 1.69 32.59
CA SER A 61 -3.74 0.69 33.32
C SER A 61 -2.63 1.32 34.17
N SER A 62 -1.93 2.33 33.62
CA SER A 62 -0.91 3.08 34.35
C SER A 62 -1.49 3.86 35.54
N PHE A 63 -2.63 4.54 35.33
CA PHE A 63 -3.30 5.27 36.41
C PHE A 63 -3.82 4.33 37.50
N LEU A 64 -4.41 3.19 37.13
CA LEU A 64 -4.84 2.17 38.09
C LEU A 64 -3.66 1.61 38.90
N ALA A 65 -2.54 1.29 38.25
CA ALA A 65 -1.33 0.82 38.93
C ALA A 65 -0.74 1.87 39.88
N THR A 66 -0.78 3.15 39.48
CA THR A 66 -0.35 4.27 40.33
C THR A 66 -1.23 4.42 41.56
N ALA A 67 -2.56 4.37 41.37
CA ALA A 67 -3.53 4.59 42.44
C ALA A 67 -3.61 3.43 43.44
N LEU A 68 -3.46 2.18 42.97
CA LEU A 68 -3.64 0.99 43.80
C LEU A 68 -2.35 0.46 44.42
N ILE A 69 -1.18 0.75 43.82
CA ILE A 69 0.10 0.16 44.24
C ILE A 69 1.09 1.27 44.60
N HIS A 70 1.69 1.91 43.59
CA HIS A 70 2.65 2.99 43.77
C HIS A 70 2.96 3.64 42.42
N PHE A 71 3.38 4.90 42.44
CA PHE A 71 3.81 5.64 41.26
C PHE A 71 4.88 4.93 40.41
N TYR A 72 5.88 4.26 41.02
CA TYR A 72 6.92 3.56 40.27
C TYR A 72 6.36 2.42 39.41
N VAL A 73 5.35 1.71 39.92
CA VAL A 73 4.70 0.63 39.17
C VAL A 73 3.87 1.20 38.02
N GLY A 74 3.15 2.29 38.25
CA GLY A 74 2.45 3.02 37.18
C GLY A 74 3.39 3.49 36.08
N ALA A 75 4.53 4.12 36.45
CA ALA A 75 5.55 4.55 35.50
C ALA A 75 6.13 3.37 34.70
N ALA A 76 6.39 2.23 35.35
CA ALA A 76 6.87 1.02 34.66
C ALA A 76 5.82 0.46 33.68
N VAL A 77 4.55 0.42 34.07
CA VAL A 77 3.43 -0.01 33.20
C VAL A 77 3.30 0.93 32.00
N LEU A 78 3.40 2.24 32.21
CA LEU A 78 3.35 3.22 31.12
C LEU A 78 4.50 3.02 30.14
N ALA A 79 5.73 2.89 30.64
CA ALA A 79 6.91 2.67 29.80
C ALA A 79 6.81 1.37 28.99
N ALA A 80 6.44 0.26 29.63
CA ALA A 80 6.24 -1.02 28.98
C ALA A 80 5.08 -0.99 27.96
N GLY A 81 3.98 -0.32 28.30
CA GLY A 81 2.83 -0.13 27.41
C GLY A 81 3.20 0.67 26.17
N CYS A 82 3.91 1.79 26.33
CA CYS A 82 4.41 2.59 25.21
C CYS A 82 5.36 1.80 24.31
N TRP A 83 6.29 1.04 24.90
CA TRP A 83 7.19 0.15 24.16
C TRP A 83 6.41 -0.89 23.35
N TRP A 84 5.47 -1.59 23.99
CA TRP A 84 4.62 -2.58 23.35
C TRP A 84 3.79 -1.98 22.21
N TRP A 85 3.23 -0.78 22.42
CA TRP A 85 2.45 -0.09 21.38
C TRP A 85 3.30 0.18 20.14
N LEU A 86 4.47 0.78 20.32
CA LEU A 86 5.37 1.12 19.22
C LEU A 86 5.93 -0.13 18.52
N ALA A 87 6.29 -1.16 19.29
CA ALA A 87 6.93 -2.36 18.75
C ALA A 87 5.96 -3.36 18.10
N LYS A 88 4.71 -3.44 18.57
CA LYS A 88 3.75 -4.48 18.13
C LYS A 88 2.48 -3.93 17.50
N VAL A 89 1.87 -2.92 18.10
CA VAL A 89 0.55 -2.43 17.65
C VAL A 89 0.69 -1.49 16.45
N GLN A 90 1.63 -0.55 16.47
CA GLN A 90 1.93 0.32 15.33
C GLN A 90 2.20 -0.44 14.02
N PRO A 91 3.11 -1.44 13.98
CA PRO A 91 3.34 -2.19 12.74
C PRO A 91 2.11 -2.97 12.27
N ARG A 92 1.29 -3.52 13.18
CA ARG A 92 0.03 -4.19 12.81
C ARG A 92 -0.98 -3.23 12.19
N ILE A 93 -1.18 -2.05 12.78
CA ILE A 93 -2.09 -1.03 12.22
C ILE A 93 -1.64 -0.62 10.81
N LYS A 94 -0.33 -0.46 10.59
CA LYS A 94 0.21 -0.14 9.26
C LYS A 94 -0.13 -1.21 8.24
N GLU A 95 0.05 -2.48 8.60
CA GLU A 95 -0.28 -3.62 7.75
C GLU A 95 -1.79 -3.69 7.45
N ASP A 96 -2.63 -3.56 8.47
CA ASP A 96 -4.08 -3.61 8.29
C ASP A 96 -4.59 -2.46 7.42
N VAL A 97 -4.02 -1.25 7.56
CA VAL A 97 -4.32 -0.09 6.71
C VAL A 97 -3.86 -0.34 5.29
N PHE A 98 -2.67 -0.95 5.10
CA PHE A 98 -2.17 -1.34 3.80
C PHE A 98 -3.13 -2.32 3.10
N MET A 99 -3.48 -3.43 3.76
CA MET A 99 -4.33 -4.48 3.21
C MET A 99 -5.73 -3.96 2.83
N ARG A 100 -6.35 -3.16 3.69
CA ARG A 100 -7.66 -2.54 3.40
C ARG A 100 -7.58 -1.55 2.25
N THR A 101 -6.49 -0.76 2.17
CA THR A 101 -6.30 0.18 1.07
C THR A 101 -6.06 -0.56 -0.24
N ALA A 102 -5.19 -1.58 -0.24
CA ALA A 102 -4.91 -2.42 -1.39
C ALA A 102 -6.19 -3.09 -1.92
N ALA A 103 -6.98 -3.69 -1.03
CA ALA A 103 -8.28 -4.24 -1.40
C ALA A 103 -9.21 -3.18 -2.01
N HIS A 104 -9.32 -2.00 -1.40
CA HIS A 104 -10.19 -0.93 -1.88
C HIS A 104 -9.81 -0.40 -3.27
N VAL A 105 -8.52 -0.22 -3.54
CA VAL A 105 -8.04 0.29 -4.83
C VAL A 105 -8.09 -0.75 -5.94
N LEU A 106 -7.97 -2.04 -5.60
CA LEU A 106 -8.06 -3.11 -6.58
C LEU A 106 -9.51 -3.50 -6.94
N LEU A 107 -10.51 -3.05 -6.17
CA LEU A 107 -11.93 -3.32 -6.44
C LEU A 107 -12.46 -2.62 -7.70
N SER A 108 -11.98 -1.40 -8.01
CA SER A 108 -12.45 -0.68 -9.20
C SER A 108 -11.39 0.29 -9.74
N ASP A 109 -11.41 0.47 -11.05
CA ASP A 109 -10.50 1.39 -11.75
C ASP A 109 -10.70 2.84 -11.29
N LEU A 110 -11.94 3.23 -10.99
CA LEU A 110 -12.28 4.57 -10.51
C LEU A 110 -11.69 4.83 -9.11
N ASN A 111 -11.70 3.83 -8.22
CA ASN A 111 -11.03 3.95 -6.91
C ASN A 111 -9.52 4.07 -7.07
N PHE A 112 -8.95 3.28 -7.98
CA PHE A 112 -7.52 3.34 -8.28
C PHE A 112 -7.13 4.72 -8.81
N ASP A 113 -7.86 5.24 -9.80
CA ASP A 113 -7.63 6.56 -10.39
C ASP A 113 -7.75 7.68 -9.34
N MET A 114 -8.78 7.65 -8.50
CA MET A 114 -8.93 8.63 -7.42
C MET A 114 -7.74 8.60 -6.44
N MET A 115 -7.28 7.42 -6.05
CA MET A 115 -6.18 7.29 -5.08
C MET A 115 -4.82 7.59 -5.71
N TRP A 116 -4.63 7.24 -6.99
CA TRP A 116 -3.48 7.63 -7.80
C TRP A 116 -3.39 9.15 -7.95
N ALA A 117 -4.50 9.78 -8.35
CA ALA A 117 -4.60 11.23 -8.49
C ALA A 117 -4.42 11.97 -7.17
N ARG A 118 -4.70 11.35 -6.02
CA ARG A 118 -4.39 11.93 -4.70
C ARG A 118 -2.93 11.74 -4.27
N GLY A 119 -2.14 10.98 -5.03
CA GLY A 119 -0.75 10.64 -4.72
C GLY A 119 -0.64 9.81 -3.45
N ILE A 120 -1.60 8.91 -3.28
CA ILE A 120 -1.64 7.92 -2.20
C ILE A 120 -0.96 6.62 -2.67
N LEU A 121 -0.99 6.34 -3.97
CA LEU A 121 -0.42 5.15 -4.58
C LEU A 121 0.89 5.48 -5.29
N SER A 122 1.77 4.49 -5.34
CA SER A 122 2.98 4.43 -6.15
C SER A 122 3.18 3.00 -6.62
N LEU A 123 3.66 2.79 -7.83
CA LEU A 123 4.02 1.46 -8.32
C LEU A 123 5.54 1.34 -8.38
N TYR A 124 6.04 0.19 -7.97
CA TYR A 124 7.45 -0.15 -8.04
C TYR A 124 7.58 -1.51 -8.71
N ALA A 125 8.36 -1.62 -9.77
CA ALA A 125 8.67 -2.89 -10.42
C ALA A 125 10.17 -3.10 -10.44
N LYS A 126 10.58 -4.34 -10.22
CA LYS A 126 11.94 -4.79 -10.43
C LYS A 126 11.92 -5.79 -11.57
N LEU A 127 12.42 -5.38 -12.74
CA LEU A 127 12.44 -6.24 -13.91
C LEU A 127 13.51 -7.34 -13.72
N PRO A 128 13.37 -8.50 -14.42
CA PRO A 128 14.36 -9.59 -14.37
C PRO A 128 15.75 -9.19 -14.85
N ASP A 129 15.85 -8.11 -15.65
CA ASP A 129 17.09 -7.49 -16.12
C ASP A 129 17.82 -6.67 -15.04
N GLY A 130 17.24 -6.57 -13.83
CA GLY A 130 17.77 -5.77 -12.72
C GLY A 130 17.35 -4.30 -12.74
N THR A 131 16.58 -3.87 -13.75
CA THR A 131 16.12 -2.48 -13.88
C THR A 131 14.97 -2.21 -12.93
N GLU A 132 15.08 -1.14 -12.14
CA GLU A 132 14.01 -0.69 -11.25
C GLU A 132 13.17 0.39 -11.96
N ARG A 133 11.86 0.19 -12.03
CA ARG A 133 10.91 1.16 -12.59
C ARG A 133 9.91 1.60 -11.54
N VAL A 134 9.85 2.90 -11.30
CA VAL A 134 8.92 3.50 -10.35
C VAL A 134 7.95 4.41 -11.09
N ALA A 135 6.65 4.25 -10.82
CA ALA A 135 5.63 5.20 -11.25
C ALA A 135 5.00 5.87 -10.03
N THR A 136 4.84 7.17 -10.12
CA THR A 136 4.24 8.03 -9.10
C THR A 136 3.05 8.79 -9.68
N ARG A 137 2.35 9.57 -8.86
CA ARG A 137 1.21 10.41 -9.31
C ARG A 137 1.46 11.22 -10.59
N ARG A 138 2.71 11.62 -10.85
CA ARG A 138 3.07 12.42 -12.04
C ARG A 138 3.03 11.61 -13.34
N ASP A 139 3.06 10.29 -13.22
CA ASP A 139 3.10 9.35 -14.33
C ASP A 139 1.69 8.79 -14.58
N ASP A 140 1.40 8.48 -15.85
CA ASP A 140 0.19 7.72 -16.18
C ASP A 140 0.41 6.25 -15.82
N TRP A 141 -0.29 5.79 -14.79
CA TRP A 141 -0.19 4.40 -14.37
C TRP A 141 -0.64 3.44 -15.48
N ARG A 142 -1.61 3.80 -16.34
CA ARG A 142 -2.03 2.94 -17.45
C ARG A 142 -0.92 2.80 -18.48
N ALA A 143 -0.26 3.91 -18.85
CA ALA A 143 0.93 3.88 -19.69
C ALA A 143 2.06 3.04 -19.06
N TYR A 144 2.24 3.13 -17.73
CA TYR A 144 3.22 2.31 -17.02
C TYR A 144 2.93 0.81 -17.14
N VAL A 145 1.70 0.36 -16.87
CA VAL A 145 1.35 -1.06 -17.03
C VAL A 145 1.52 -1.46 -18.50
N ARG A 146 1.05 -0.64 -19.45
CA ARG A 146 1.18 -0.91 -20.90
C ARG A 146 2.63 -1.10 -21.35
N SER A 147 3.59 -0.44 -20.70
CA SER A 147 5.02 -0.62 -21.00
C SER A 147 5.52 -2.06 -20.82
N PHE A 148 4.85 -2.88 -20.00
CA PHE A 148 5.21 -4.28 -19.78
C PHE A 148 4.79 -5.19 -20.93
N HIS A 149 3.78 -4.84 -21.73
CA HIS A 149 3.40 -5.62 -22.92
C HIS A 149 4.55 -5.71 -23.93
N ASN A 150 5.25 -4.60 -24.15
CA ASN A 150 6.42 -4.60 -25.03
C ASN A 150 7.62 -5.33 -24.42
N THR A 151 7.59 -5.62 -23.13
CA THR A 151 8.63 -6.38 -22.41
C THR A 151 8.32 -7.88 -22.38
N GLU A 152 7.05 -8.30 -22.50
CA GLU A 152 6.64 -9.73 -22.63
C GLU A 152 7.15 -10.40 -23.94
N GLY A 153 7.76 -9.63 -24.86
CA GLY A 153 8.57 -10.17 -25.96
C GLY A 153 9.96 -10.69 -25.54
N VAL A 154 10.36 -10.49 -24.28
CA VAL A 154 11.56 -11.07 -23.69
C VAL A 154 11.19 -12.39 -23.05
N VAL A 155 11.54 -13.46 -23.77
CA VAL A 155 11.50 -14.86 -23.33
C VAL A 155 11.94 -14.97 -21.86
N LEU A 156 11.04 -15.43 -20.99
CA LEU A 156 11.41 -15.91 -19.66
C LEU A 156 12.51 -16.97 -19.87
N PRO A 157 13.69 -16.87 -19.22
CA PRO A 157 14.68 -17.92 -19.33
C PRO A 157 14.01 -19.21 -18.86
N ALA A 158 13.86 -20.15 -19.81
CA ALA A 158 13.48 -21.51 -19.49
C ALA A 158 14.39 -21.94 -18.34
N THR A 159 13.76 -22.38 -17.26
CA THR A 159 14.46 -22.92 -16.11
C THR A 159 15.17 -24.19 -16.60
N GLU A 160 16.40 -24.06 -17.08
CA GLU A 160 17.30 -25.19 -17.29
C GLU A 160 17.73 -25.66 -15.90
N ALA A 161 16.93 -26.53 -15.31
CA ALA A 161 17.36 -27.37 -14.22
C ALA A 161 18.26 -28.47 -14.81
N THR A 162 19.57 -28.29 -14.60
CA THR A 162 20.58 -29.36 -14.69
C THR A 162 20.70 -30.05 -13.33
#